data_AF-A0A2U2CDP3-F1
#
_entry.id   AF-A0A2U2CDP3-F1
#
_cell.length_a   1.000
_cell.length_b   1.000
_cell.length_c   1.000
_cell.angle_alpha   90.00
_cell.angle_beta   90.00
_cell.angle_gamma   90.00
#
_symmetry.space_group_name_H-M   'P 1'
#
loop_
_entity.id
_entity.type
_entity.pdbx_description
1 polymer ?
#
loop_
_entity_poly.entity_id
_entity_poly.type
_entity_poly.pdbx_seq_one_letter_code
_entity_poly.pdbx_strand_id
1 'polypeptide(L)'
;MNPVETYESNNPRIRIAVTDPVTGQPKDMSGGTITARAAARDGTVTQLAASIEGTDAVVQLAPGVLAPGRFNVQVTVTKGADIVTLRRPFLIDMRASH
;
A
#
# COMPACT_ATOMS: atom_id res chain seq x y z
N MET A 1 2.05 -15.23 12.68
CA MET A 1 0.77 -14.64 12.25
C MET A 1 1.05 -13.19 11.88
N ASN A 2 0.84 -12.76 10.64
CA ASN A 2 0.99 -11.35 10.29
C ASN A 2 -0.24 -10.58 10.80
N PRO A 3 -0.06 -9.46 11.52
CA PRO A 3 -1.18 -8.66 11.98
C PRO A 3 -1.96 -8.13 10.77
N VAL A 4 -3.28 -8.28 10.83
CA VAL A 4 -4.21 -7.75 9.84
C VAL A 4 -4.70 -6.40 10.38
N GLU A 5 -4.37 -5.31 9.70
CA GLU A 5 -4.89 -3.98 10.03
C GLU A 5 -6.35 -3.86 9.56
N THR A 6 -7.21 -3.33 10.43
CA THR A 6 -8.64 -3.02 10.19
C THR A 6 -8.77 -1.51 9.95
N TYR A 7 -9.45 -1.08 8.88
CA TYR A 7 -9.44 0.32 8.42
C TYR A 7 -10.84 0.97 8.43
N GLU A 8 -10.97 2.17 9.04
CA GLU A 8 -12.22 2.98 9.08
C GLU A 8 -12.23 4.13 8.04
N SER A 9 -13.44 4.52 7.59
CA SER A 9 -13.74 5.00 6.22
C SER A 9 -13.49 6.49 5.88
N ASN A 10 -12.87 7.32 6.73
CA ASN A 10 -12.95 8.78 6.53
C ASN A 10 -11.84 9.48 5.71
N ASN A 11 -10.70 8.83 5.44
CA ASN A 11 -9.70 9.21 4.40
C ASN A 11 -8.59 8.14 4.39
N PRO A 12 -8.84 6.94 3.84
CA PRO A 12 -8.02 5.79 4.17
C PRO A 12 -6.73 5.81 3.36
N ARG A 13 -5.63 6.24 3.99
CA ARG A 13 -4.28 6.13 3.44
C ARG A 13 -3.51 5.09 4.22
N ILE A 14 -2.83 4.18 3.51
CA ILE A 14 -1.86 3.26 4.10
C ILE A 14 -0.49 3.91 3.98
N ARG A 15 0.24 4.01 5.09
CA ARG A 15 1.65 4.43 5.09
C ARG A 15 2.53 3.21 5.26
N ILE A 16 3.46 3.01 4.34
CA ILE A 16 4.39 1.88 4.37
C ILE A 16 5.80 2.46 4.35
N ALA A 17 6.54 2.23 5.44
CA ALA A 17 7.94 2.60 5.49
C ALA A 17 8.71 1.90 4.35
N VAL A 18 9.40 2.71 3.56
CA VAL A 18 10.31 2.25 2.51
C VAL A 18 11.65 1.98 3.17
N THR A 19 11.95 0.70 3.33
CA THR A 19 13.23 0.24 3.87
C THR A 19 14.06 -0.36 2.75
N ASP A 20 15.35 -0.10 2.76
CA ASP A 20 16.30 -0.77 1.90
C ASP A 20 16.28 -2.28 2.21
N PRO A 21 16.07 -3.16 1.21
CA PRO A 21 15.91 -4.59 1.45
C PRO A 21 17.21 -5.29 1.87
N VAL A 22 18.38 -4.66 1.65
CA VAL A 22 19.68 -5.23 2.00
C VAL A 22 20.08 -4.83 3.43
N THR A 23 19.90 -3.56 3.77
CA THR A 23 20.35 -2.99 5.05
C THR A 23 19.25 -2.89 6.11
N GLY A 24 17.98 -2.96 5.71
CA GLY A 24 16.82 -2.75 6.58
C GLY A 24 16.63 -1.31 7.04
N GLN A 25 17.49 -0.38 6.59
CA GLN A 25 17.42 1.03 6.98
C GLN A 25 16.36 1.78 6.18
N PRO A 26 15.78 2.87 6.74
CA PRO A 26 14.90 3.76 5.98
C PRO A 26 15.59 4.26 4.71
N LYS A 27 14.89 4.22 3.58
CA LYS A 27 15.40 4.63 2.27
C LYS A 27 14.51 5.70 1.68
N ASP A 28 15.08 6.90 1.49
CA ASP A 28 14.36 8.00 0.85
C ASP A 28 14.25 7.80 -0.67
N MET A 29 13.04 7.47 -1.10
CA MET A 29 12.71 7.27 -2.51
C MET A 29 12.00 8.49 -3.12
N SER A 30 12.00 9.64 -2.45
CA SER A 30 11.40 10.88 -2.98
C SER A 30 11.95 11.22 -4.36
N GLY A 31 11.06 11.68 -5.25
CA GLY A 31 11.34 11.91 -6.67
C GLY A 31 11.35 10.64 -7.55
N GLY A 32 11.17 9.46 -6.95
CA GLY A 32 10.98 8.20 -7.67
C GLY A 32 9.56 8.03 -8.23
N THR A 33 9.37 6.98 -9.00
CA THR A 33 8.05 6.51 -9.43
C THR A 33 7.52 5.46 -8.46
N ILE A 34 6.20 5.46 -8.25
CA ILE A 34 5.52 4.52 -7.36
C ILE A 34 4.36 3.86 -8.10
N THR A 35 4.18 2.56 -7.87
CA THR A 35 3.04 1.79 -8.34
C THR A 35 2.48 0.99 -7.18
N ALA A 36 1.20 1.19 -6.85
CA ALA A 36 0.50 0.42 -5.84
C ALA A 36 -0.63 -0.39 -6.46
N ARG A 37 -0.74 -1.66 -6.05
CA ARG A 37 -1.77 -2.59 -6.55
C ARG A 37 -2.34 -3.38 -5.39
N ALA A 38 -3.65 -3.49 -5.30
CA ALA A 38 -4.33 -4.41 -4.42
C ALA A 38 -4.73 -5.66 -5.20
N ALA A 39 -4.33 -6.83 -4.73
CA ALA A 39 -4.77 -8.12 -5.23
C ALA A 39 -5.78 -8.73 -4.25
N ALA A 40 -6.99 -8.98 -4.72
CA ALA A 40 -8.01 -9.73 -4.01
C ALA A 40 -7.74 -11.25 -4.09
N ARG A 41 -8.41 -12.02 -3.23
CA ARG A 41 -8.25 -13.49 -3.19
C ARG A 41 -8.76 -14.17 -4.47
N ASP A 42 -9.73 -13.57 -5.15
CA ASP A 42 -10.28 -14.05 -6.42
C ASP A 42 -9.35 -13.79 -7.62
N GLY A 43 -8.20 -13.13 -7.39
CA GLY A 43 -7.24 -12.77 -8.43
C GLY A 43 -7.50 -11.41 -9.08
N THR A 44 -8.56 -10.69 -8.68
CA THR A 44 -8.80 -9.32 -9.12
C THR A 44 -7.67 -8.41 -8.66
N VAL A 45 -7.08 -7.66 -9.59
CA VAL A 45 -6.04 -6.68 -9.30
C VAL A 45 -6.54 -5.28 -9.61
N THR A 46 -6.51 -4.42 -8.60
CA THR A 46 -6.90 -3.01 -8.70
C THR A 46 -5.68 -2.12 -8.51
N GLN A 47 -5.45 -1.19 -9.44
CA GLN A 47 -4.41 -0.19 -9.28
C GLN A 47 -4.88 0.90 -8.32
N LEU A 48 -4.03 1.27 -7.37
CA LEU A 48 -4.30 2.28 -6.35
C LEU A 48 -3.47 3.53 -6.62
N ALA A 49 -4.04 4.68 -6.28
CA ALA A 49 -3.28 5.91 -6.23
C ALA A 49 -2.25 5.81 -5.10
N ALA A 50 -1.02 6.24 -5.36
CA ALA A 50 0.04 6.25 -4.36
C ALA A 50 1.02 7.40 -4.60
N SER A 51 1.63 7.86 -3.53
CA SER A 51 2.64 8.92 -3.52
C SER A 51 3.80 8.54 -2.61
N ILE A 52 4.96 9.14 -2.85
CA ILE A 52 6.14 8.98 -2.00
C ILE A 52 6.24 10.23 -1.14
N GLU A 53 6.25 10.05 0.18
CA GLU A 53 6.42 11.11 1.18
C GLU A 53 7.71 10.81 1.98
N GLY A 54 8.86 11.27 1.48
CA GLY A 54 10.14 10.98 2.14
C GLY A 54 10.49 9.49 2.11
N THR A 55 10.64 8.90 3.29
CA THR A 55 10.88 7.46 3.48
C THR A 55 9.60 6.63 3.51
N ASP A 56 8.43 7.21 3.25
CA ASP A 56 7.15 6.52 3.30
C ASP A 56 6.49 6.44 1.93
N ALA A 57 5.98 5.26 1.60
CA ALA A 57 5.06 5.05 0.50
C ALA A 57 3.64 5.18 1.01
N VAL A 58 2.90 6.15 0.50
CA VAL A 58 1.54 6.46 0.91
C VAL A 58 0.58 5.98 -0.17
N VAL A 59 -0.20 4.94 0.14
CA VAL A 59 -1.22 4.39 -0.75
C VAL A 59 -2.57 4.96 -0.37
N GLN A 60 -3.26 5.57 -1.32
CA GLN A 60 -4.60 6.11 -1.13
C GLN A 60 -5.63 5.04 -1.48
N LEU A 61 -6.49 4.72 -0.52
CA LEU A 61 -7.66 3.87 -0.71
C LEU A 61 -8.85 4.80 -0.93
N ALA A 62 -9.13 5.15 -2.19
CA ALA A 62 -10.30 5.96 -2.46
C ALA A 62 -11.58 5.14 -2.18
N PRO A 63 -12.63 5.76 -1.58
CA PRO A 63 -13.90 5.10 -1.36
C PRO A 63 -14.46 4.51 -2.66
N GLY A 64 -14.96 3.28 -2.61
CA GLY A 64 -15.53 2.59 -3.77
C GLY A 64 -14.53 2.00 -4.77
N VAL A 65 -13.21 2.23 -4.61
CA VAL A 65 -12.19 1.59 -5.46
C VAL A 65 -11.99 0.12 -5.11
N LEU A 66 -12.15 -0.23 -3.83
CA LEU A 66 -12.05 -1.61 -3.36
C LEU A 66 -13.34 -1.99 -2.63
N ALA A 67 -13.84 -3.19 -2.93
CA ALA A 67 -14.92 -3.81 -2.18
C ALA A 67 -14.43 -4.21 -0.77
N PRO A 68 -15.33 -4.44 0.20
CA PRO A 68 -14.93 -4.97 1.50
C PRO A 68 -14.32 -6.37 1.32
N GLY A 69 -13.23 -6.66 2.03
CA GLY A 69 -12.54 -7.94 1.88
C GLY A 69 -11.07 -7.91 2.28
N ARG A 70 -10.42 -9.06 2.11
CA ARG A 70 -8.97 -9.21 2.34
C ARG A 70 -8.23 -8.99 1.04
N PHE A 71 -7.23 -8.11 1.07
CA PHE A 71 -6.40 -7.77 -0.07
C PHE A 71 -4.92 -7.85 0.30
N ASN A 72 -4.09 -8.19 -0.69
CA ASN A 72 -2.66 -8.01 -0.60
C ASN A 72 -2.29 -6.76 -1.38
N VAL A 73 -1.80 -5.72 -0.71
CA VAL A 73 -1.24 -4.55 -1.38
C VAL A 73 0.22 -4.80 -1.67
N GLN A 74 0.58 -4.69 -2.93
CA GLN A 74 1.96 -4.62 -3.40
C GLN A 74 2.25 -3.19 -3.82
N VAL A 75 3.30 -2.62 -3.24
CA VAL A 75 3.83 -1.32 -3.62
C VAL A 75 5.22 -1.53 -4.19
N THR A 76 5.47 -1.00 -5.37
CA THR A 76 6.80 -0.96 -5.98
C THR A 76 7.20 0.49 -6.17
N VAL A 77 8.37 0.84 -5.65
CA VAL A 77 8.96 2.17 -5.74
C VAL A 77 10.26 2.06 -6.52
N THR A 78 10.44 2.89 -7.54
CA THR A 78 11.61 2.90 -8.42
C THR A 78 12.24 4.29 -8.45
N LYS A 79 13.55 4.38 -8.19
CA LYS A 79 14.31 5.63 -8.24
C LYS A 79 15.66 5.37 -8.91
N GLY A 80 15.80 5.77 -10.18
CA GLY A 80 16.97 5.39 -10.97
C GLY A 80 17.08 3.87 -11.09
N ALA A 81 18.19 3.30 -10.60
CA ALA A 81 18.42 1.86 -10.56
C ALA A 81 17.85 1.17 -9.30
N ASP A 82 17.44 1.94 -8.28
CA ASP A 82 16.89 1.39 -7.04
C ASP A 82 15.45 0.96 -7.24
N ILE A 83 15.14 -0.30 -6.89
CA ILE A 83 13.78 -0.85 -6.90
C ILE A 83 13.49 -1.45 -5.53
N VAL A 84 12.45 -0.94 -4.86
CA VAL A 84 11.97 -1.47 -3.58
C VAL A 84 10.55 -2.00 -3.77
N THR A 85 10.31 -3.25 -3.41
CA THR A 85 8.97 -3.85 -3.44
C THR A 85 8.53 -4.21 -2.03
N LEU A 86 7.40 -3.63 -1.61
CA LEU A 86 6.78 -3.80 -0.31
C LEU A 86 5.47 -4.57 -0.49
N ARG A 87 5.20 -5.55 0.37
CA ARG A 87 3.95 -6.31 0.35
C ARG A 87 3.32 -6.26 1.73
N ARG A 88 2.08 -5.81 1.80
CA ARG A 88 1.31 -5.69 3.04
C ARG A 88 -0.06 -6.33 2.86
N PRO A 89 -0.38 -7.42 3.58
CA PRO A 89 -1.75 -7.91 3.66
C PRO A 89 -2.56 -6.92 4.51
N PHE A 90 -3.77 -6.60 4.07
CA PHE A 90 -4.68 -5.74 4.82
C PHE A 90 -6.13 -6.18 4.59
N LEU A 91 -6.99 -5.85 5.55
CA LEU A 91 -8.41 -6.15 5.49
C LEU A 91 -9.17 -4.83 5.44
N ILE A 92 -9.90 -4.64 4.35
CA ILE A 92 -10.85 -3.56 4.23
C ILE A 92 -12.15 -4.07 4.85
N ASP A 93 -12.35 -3.70 6.11
CA ASP A 93 -13.64 -3.84 6.77
C ASP A 93 -14.41 -2.56 6.47
N MET A 94 -15.17 -2.51 5.38
CA MET A 94 -16.21 -1.49 5.31
C MET A 94 -17.29 -1.93 6.30
N ARG A 95 -17.17 -1.53 7.57
CA ARG A 95 -18.37 -1.34 8.37
C ARG A 95 -19.17 -0.32 7.60
N ALA A 96 -20.27 -0.76 7.00
CA ALA A 96 -21.29 0.15 6.51
C ALA A 96 -21.55 1.12 7.67
N SER A 97 -21.17 2.39 7.49
CA SER A 97 -21.63 3.45 8.37
C SER A 97 -23.14 3.33 8.41
N HIS A 98 -23.64 2.96 9.58
CA HIS A 98 -25.03 2.62 9.85
C HIS A 98 -25.93 3.85 9.77
#